data_AF-A0A7Y7NFN2-F1
#
_entry.id   AF-A0A7Y7NFN2-F1
#
_cell.length_a   1.000
_cell.length_b   1.000
_cell.length_c   1.000
_cell.angle_alpha   90.00
_cell.angle_beta   90.00
_cell.angle_gamma   90.00
#
_symmetry.space_group_name_H-M   'P 1'
#
loop_
_entity.id
_entity.type
_entity.pdbx_description
1 polymer ?
#
loop_
_entity_poly.entity_id
_entity_poly.type
_entity_poly.pdbx_seq_one_letter_code
_entity_poly.pdbx_strand_id
1 'polypeptide(L)'
;MIYEGLLNIDKYGCLRCGEKYLISAIENDFKIGEKVFIRYYLTNKVVSLKEAKQALIVKTIGGDIDELDFILYAYSEYTIMEYNEELIIAGYNLFEEFSNANGKYLILIIESV
;
A
#
# COMPACT_ATOMS: atom_id res chain seq x y z
N MET A 1 -0.82 -8.11 -8.36
CA MET A 1 0.57 -7.95 -7.88
C MET A 1 0.57 -7.53 -6.43
N ILE A 2 1.58 -7.98 -5.67
CA ILE A 2 1.78 -7.63 -4.27
C ILE A 2 3.16 -6.98 -4.13
N TYR A 3 3.20 -5.83 -3.46
CA TYR A 3 4.41 -5.10 -3.10
C TYR A 3 4.44 -5.00 -1.59
N GLU A 4 5.48 -5.56 -0.97
CA GLU A 4 5.61 -5.55 0.48
C GLU A 4 7.03 -5.18 0.90
N GLY A 5 7.14 -4.46 2.01
CA GLY A 5 8.41 -4.03 2.54
C GLY A 5 8.34 -2.76 3.37
N LEU A 6 9.48 -2.40 3.95
CA LEU A 6 9.64 -1.13 4.64
C LEU A 6 9.58 0.01 3.62
N LEU A 7 8.76 1.02 3.91
CA LEU A 7 8.74 2.27 3.17
C LEU A 7 9.97 3.09 3.49
N ASN A 8 10.67 3.50 2.44
CA ASN A 8 11.81 4.39 2.56
C ASN A 8 11.86 5.35 1.37
N ILE A 9 12.11 6.63 1.65
CA ILE A 9 12.46 7.61 0.62
C ILE A 9 13.98 7.68 0.54
N ASP A 10 14.53 7.51 -0.66
CA ASP A 10 15.98 7.64 -0.85
C ASP A 10 16.44 9.11 -0.92
N LYS A 11 17.75 9.30 -1.05
CA LYS A 11 18.36 10.65 -1.13
C LYS A 11 17.94 11.46 -2.37
N TYR A 12 17.27 10.85 -3.33
CA TYR A 12 16.76 11.48 -4.55
C TYR A 12 15.26 11.74 -4.50
N GLY A 13 14.58 11.40 -3.39
CA GLY A 13 13.14 11.54 -3.26
C GLY A 13 12.33 10.37 -3.82
N CYS A 14 12.99 9.26 -4.22
CA CYS A 14 12.29 8.12 -4.79
C CYS A 14 11.70 7.23 -3.71
N LEU A 15 10.40 6.94 -3.82
CA LEU A 15 9.68 6.06 -2.90
C LEU A 15 10.02 4.59 -3.16
N ARG A 16 10.50 3.91 -2.11
CA ARG A 16 10.81 2.48 -2.12
C ARG A 16 9.88 1.72 -1.18
N CYS A 17 9.52 0.52 -1.59
CA CYS A 17 8.88 -0.49 -0.76
C CYS A 17 9.78 -1.73 -0.76
N GLY A 18 10.49 -1.94 0.34
CA GLY A 18 11.56 -2.95 0.40
C GLY A 18 12.65 -2.67 -0.63
N GLU A 19 12.92 -3.64 -1.51
CA GLU A 19 13.94 -3.49 -2.55
C GLU A 19 13.45 -2.76 -3.81
N LYS A 20 12.13 -2.60 -3.98
CA LYS A 20 11.52 -2.07 -5.22
C LYS A 20 11.32 -0.56 -5.16
N TYR A 21 11.58 0.14 -6.27
CA TYR A 21 11.06 1.48 -6.51
C TYR A 21 9.58 1.36 -6.87
N LEU A 22 8.71 1.89 -6.04
CA LEU A 22 7.29 1.53 -6.06
C LEU A 22 6.61 1.98 -7.35
N ILE A 23 6.84 3.24 -7.76
CA ILE A 23 6.27 3.81 -8.99
C ILE A 23 6.67 2.98 -10.20
N SER A 24 7.98 2.82 -10.45
CA SER A 24 8.47 2.05 -11.59
C SER A 24 8.03 0.59 -11.58
N ALA A 25 7.93 -0.04 -10.40
CA ALA A 25 7.42 -1.41 -10.31
C ALA A 25 5.95 -1.50 -10.73
N ILE A 26 5.12 -0.54 -10.33
CA ILE A 26 3.70 -0.49 -10.71
C ILE A 26 3.56 -0.16 -12.21
N GLU A 27 4.37 0.75 -12.76
CA GLU A 27 4.41 1.07 -14.21
C GLU A 27 4.68 -0.15 -15.07
N ASN A 28 5.58 -1.03 -14.60
CA ASN A 28 5.94 -2.24 -15.32
C ASN A 28 4.84 -3.30 -15.25
N ASP A 29 4.05 -3.31 -14.18
CA ASP A 29 3.05 -4.33 -13.91
C ASP A 29 1.66 -3.97 -14.47
N PHE A 30 1.33 -2.68 -14.59
CA PHE A 30 -0.01 -2.21 -14.98
C PHE A 30 0.06 -1.05 -15.97
N LYS A 31 -0.87 -1.02 -16.94
CA LYS A 31 -1.01 0.08 -17.89
C LYS A 31 -2.05 1.10 -17.47
N ILE A 32 -1.84 2.34 -17.92
CA ILE A 32 -2.85 3.41 -17.82
C ILE A 32 -4.16 2.94 -18.46
N GLY A 33 -5.28 3.21 -17.77
CA GLY A 33 -6.61 2.84 -18.24
C GLY A 33 -7.04 1.42 -17.85
N GLU A 34 -6.16 0.60 -17.26
CA GLU A 34 -6.57 -0.68 -16.70
C GLU A 34 -7.49 -0.47 -15.49
N LYS A 35 -8.57 -1.26 -15.44
CA LYS A 35 -9.41 -1.33 -14.25
C LYS A 35 -8.66 -2.15 -13.22
N VAL A 36 -8.50 -1.58 -12.04
CA VAL A 36 -7.76 -2.20 -10.96
C VAL A 36 -8.54 -2.14 -9.66
N PHE A 37 -8.35 -3.15 -8.83
CA PHE A 37 -8.69 -3.14 -7.43
C PHE A 37 -7.40 -2.94 -6.64
N ILE A 38 -7.37 -1.91 -5.80
CA ILE A 38 -6.22 -1.58 -4.97
C ILE A 38 -6.59 -1.80 -3.52
N ARG A 39 -5.63 -2.32 -2.75
CA ARG A 39 -5.71 -2.42 -1.31
C ARG A 39 -4.34 -2.25 -0.71
N TYR A 40 -4.22 -1.51 0.39
CA TYR A 40 -2.98 -1.52 1.15
C TYR A 40 -3.18 -1.57 2.65
N TYR A 41 -2.09 -1.96 3.31
CA TYR A 41 -1.96 -2.05 4.75
C TYR A 41 -0.67 -1.34 5.17
N LEU A 42 -0.76 -0.39 6.10
CA LEU A 42 0.38 0.28 6.72
C LEU A 42 0.49 -0.10 8.20
N THR A 43 1.69 -0.51 8.61
CA THR A 43 1.95 -0.98 9.98
C THR A 43 3.28 -0.46 10.52
N ASN A 44 3.44 -0.42 11.84
CA ASN A 44 4.69 -0.06 12.51
C ASN A 44 5.64 -1.25 12.73
N LYS A 45 5.22 -2.48 12.38
CA LYS A 45 6.05 -3.69 12.46
C LYS A 45 5.90 -4.51 11.19
N VAL A 46 6.92 -5.31 10.88
CA VAL A 46 6.84 -6.28 9.79
C VAL A 46 5.73 -7.27 10.10
N VAL A 47 4.80 -7.44 9.16
CA VAL A 47 3.70 -8.40 9.25
C VAL A 47 3.54 -9.12 7.92
N SER A 48 3.04 -10.35 7.97
CA SER A 48 2.62 -11.09 6.79
C SER A 48 1.26 -10.62 6.29
N LEU A 49 0.95 -10.89 5.02
CA LEU A 49 -0.37 -10.62 4.47
C LEU A 49 -1.50 -11.32 5.25
N LYS A 50 -1.24 -12.52 5.78
CA LYS A 50 -2.24 -13.26 6.57
C LYS A 50 -2.55 -12.52 7.88
N GLU A 51 -1.54 -12.03 8.57
CA GLU A 51 -1.69 -11.25 9.80
C GLU A 51 -2.41 -9.92 9.52
N ALA A 52 -2.03 -9.20 8.46
CA ALA A 52 -2.70 -7.95 8.09
C ALA A 52 -4.19 -8.16 7.76
N LYS A 53 -4.52 -9.26 7.06
CA LYS A 53 -5.92 -9.65 6.80
C LYS A 53 -6.68 -10.01 8.07
N GLN A 54 -6.07 -10.77 8.98
CA GLN A 54 -6.67 -11.12 10.26
C GLN A 54 -6.93 -9.89 11.11
N ALA A 55 -5.95 -8.99 11.21
CA ALA A 55 -6.10 -7.72 11.91
C ALA A 55 -7.23 -6.85 11.34
N LEU A 56 -7.38 -6.80 10.00
CA LEU A 56 -8.51 -6.12 9.37
C LEU A 56 -9.85 -6.77 9.74
N ILE A 57 -9.95 -8.09 9.77
CA ILE A 57 -11.17 -8.80 10.18
C ILE A 57 -11.52 -8.45 11.62
N VAL A 58 -10.56 -8.54 12.54
CA VAL A 58 -10.73 -8.20 13.97
C VAL A 58 -11.24 -6.76 14.11
N LYS A 59 -10.59 -5.80 13.45
CA LYS A 59 -11.01 -4.39 13.43
C LYS A 59 -12.43 -4.20 12.88
N THR A 60 -12.81 -4.95 11.84
CA THR A 60 -14.12 -4.84 11.18
C THR A 60 -15.25 -5.38 12.07
N ILE A 61 -15.01 -6.44 12.84
CA ILE A 61 -16.00 -7.03 13.76
C ILE A 61 -16.07 -6.29 15.11
N GLY A 62 -15.33 -5.19 15.28
CA GLY A 62 -15.26 -4.44 16.53
C GLY A 62 -14.49 -5.14 17.64
N GLY A 63 -13.63 -6.09 17.28
CA GLY A 63 -12.70 -6.72 18.22
C GLY A 63 -11.64 -5.72 18.69
N ASP A 64 -11.05 -6.01 19.85
CA ASP A 64 -10.05 -5.14 20.43
C ASP A 64 -8.76 -5.16 19.60
N ILE A 65 -8.38 -4.00 19.06
CA ILE A 65 -7.17 -3.82 18.27
C ILE A 65 -5.94 -3.84 19.19
N ASP A 66 -6.11 -3.59 20.50
CA ASP A 66 -5.02 -3.60 21.47
C ASP A 66 -4.46 -5.02 21.68
N GLU A 67 -5.18 -6.08 21.26
CA GLU A 67 -4.65 -7.45 21.18
C GLU A 67 -3.64 -7.64 20.03
N LEU A 68 -3.55 -6.68 19.11
CA LEU A 68 -2.57 -6.67 18.03
C LEU A 68 -1.40 -5.78 18.45
N ASP A 69 -0.16 -6.29 18.46
CA ASP A 69 1.00 -5.43 18.81
C ASP A 69 1.38 -4.41 17.70
N PHE A 70 0.44 -4.00 16.86
CA PHE A 70 0.68 -3.08 15.75
C PHE A 70 -0.56 -2.28 15.34
N ILE A 71 -0.30 -1.06 14.85
CA ILE A 71 -1.35 -0.20 14.29
C ILE A 71 -1.54 -0.60 12.83
N LEU A 72 -2.79 -0.88 12.44
CA LEU A 72 -3.16 -1.16 11.05
C LEU A 72 -4.00 -0.01 10.47
N TYR A 73 -3.43 0.68 9.49
CA TYR A 73 -4.19 1.51 8.56
C TYR A 73 -4.46 0.70 7.28
N ALA A 74 -5.70 0.73 6.80
CA ALA A 74 -6.14 -0.07 5.66
C ALA A 74 -7.06 0.75 4.76
N TYR A 75 -6.88 0.59 3.46
CA TYR A 75 -7.68 1.23 2.42
C TYR A 75 -7.91 0.23 1.28
N SER A 76 -9.05 0.34 0.60
CA SER A 76 -9.34 -0.44 -0.60
C SER A 76 -10.31 0.26 -1.53
N GLU A 77 -10.04 0.24 -2.84
CA GLU A 77 -10.86 0.90 -3.84
C GLU A 77 -10.82 0.19 -5.20
N TYR A 78 -11.95 0.18 -5.92
CA TYR A 78 -12.05 -0.20 -7.33
C TYR A 78 -11.97 1.05 -8.19
N THR A 79 -11.04 1.09 -9.13
CA THR A 79 -10.77 2.31 -9.89
C THR A 79 -10.07 2.00 -11.21
N ILE A 80 -9.68 3.04 -11.93
CA ILE A 80 -8.90 2.97 -13.15
C ILE A 80 -7.49 3.46 -12.82
N MET A 81 -6.48 2.78 -13.34
CA MET A 81 -5.10 3.22 -13.20
C MET A 81 -4.91 4.52 -13.98
N GLU A 82 -4.66 5.59 -13.25
CA GLU A 82 -4.28 6.90 -13.79
C GLU A 82 -2.77 7.06 -13.56
N TYR A 83 -2.00 7.44 -14.58
CA TYR A 83 -0.62 7.88 -14.34
C TYR A 83 -0.58 9.40 -14.31
N ASN A 84 -0.19 9.91 -13.16
CA ASN A 84 0.50 11.18 -13.02
C ASN A 84 1.84 10.89 -12.34
N GLU A 85 2.79 11.82 -12.39
CA GLU A 85 4.16 11.69 -11.85
C GLU A 85 4.22 11.20 -10.38
N GLU A 86 3.10 11.22 -9.67
CA GLU A 86 2.96 10.95 -8.24
C GLU A 86 2.06 9.72 -7.91
N LEU A 87 1.85 8.76 -8.83
CA LEU A 87 1.02 7.56 -8.58
C LEU A 87 -0.38 7.93 -8.04
N ILE A 88 -1.10 8.75 -8.82
CA ILE A 88 -2.45 9.17 -8.48
C ILE A 88 -3.42 8.07 -8.90
N ILE A 89 -4.20 7.54 -7.97
CA ILE A 89 -5.18 6.51 -8.27
C ILE A 89 -6.52 6.87 -7.65
N ALA A 90 -7.57 6.97 -8.47
CA ALA A 90 -8.89 7.45 -8.06
C ALA A 90 -8.90 8.86 -7.43
N GLY A 91 -7.97 9.73 -7.84
CA GLY A 91 -7.76 11.04 -7.22
C GLY A 91 -7.01 11.02 -5.88
N TYR A 92 -6.57 9.85 -5.39
CA TYR A 92 -5.68 9.74 -4.23
C TYR A 92 -4.22 9.73 -4.66
N ASN A 93 -3.42 10.61 -4.07
CA ASN A 93 -1.97 10.65 -4.27
C ASN A 93 -1.30 9.62 -3.36
N LEU A 94 -1.14 8.39 -3.87
CA LEU A 94 -0.52 7.32 -3.09
C LEU A 94 0.96 7.60 -2.82
N PHE A 95 1.64 8.35 -3.67
CA PHE A 95 3.02 8.74 -3.40
C PHE A 95 3.12 9.63 -2.16
N GLU A 96 2.28 10.67 -2.05
CA GLU A 96 2.25 11.56 -0.89
C GLU A 96 1.90 10.78 0.38
N GLU A 97 0.87 9.93 0.31
CA GLU A 97 0.43 9.13 1.44
C GLU A 97 1.53 8.20 1.96
N PHE A 98 2.18 7.46 1.07
CA PHE A 98 3.26 6.55 1.44
C PHE A 98 4.54 7.30 1.84
N SER A 99 4.76 8.49 1.30
CA SER A 99 5.86 9.37 1.74
C SER A 99 5.63 9.86 3.17
N ASN A 100 4.41 10.22 3.53
CA ASN A 100 4.02 10.56 4.90
C ASN A 100 4.11 9.36 5.85
N ALA A 101 3.98 8.14 5.32
CA ALA A 101 4.17 6.89 6.04
C ALA A 101 5.61 6.34 5.99
N ASN A 102 6.61 7.18 5.69
CA ASN A 102 8.02 6.77 5.66
C ASN A 102 8.45 6.05 6.96
N GLY A 103 9.15 4.93 6.83
CA GLY A 103 9.54 4.06 7.95
C GLY A 103 8.44 3.11 8.46
N LYS A 104 7.24 3.11 7.85
CA LYS A 104 6.22 2.07 8.08
C LYS A 104 6.44 0.88 7.17
N TYR A 105 5.94 -0.28 7.57
CA TYR A 105 5.86 -1.45 6.70
C TYR A 105 4.58 -1.37 5.88
N LEU A 106 4.71 -1.52 4.55
CA LEU A 106 3.61 -1.51 3.59
C LEU A 106 3.37 -2.91 3.06
N ILE A 107 2.10 -3.28 2.91
CA ILE A 107 1.66 -4.34 2.00
C ILE A 107 0.63 -3.72 1.05
N LEU A 108 1.01 -3.52 -0.20
CA LEU A 108 0.17 -3.01 -1.28
C LEU A 108 -0.20 -4.16 -2.23
N ILE A 109 -1.48 -4.26 -2.55
CA ILE A 109 -2.07 -5.24 -3.45
C ILE A 109 -2.76 -4.45 -4.55
N ILE A 110 -2.44 -4.76 -5.79
CA ILE A 110 -3.10 -4.20 -6.98
C ILE A 110 -3.52 -5.39 -7.86
N GLU A 111 -4.78 -5.48 -8.25
CA GLU A 111 -5.33 -6.58 -9.04
C GLU A 111 -6.06 -6.01 -10.26
N SER A 112 -5.73 -6.43 -11.48
CA SER A 112 -6.50 -6.06 -12.67
C SER A 112 -7.88 -6.73 -12.64
N VAL A 113 -8.91 -6.02 -13.10
CA VAL A 113 -10.32 -6.42 -13.06
C VAL A 113 -10.92 -6.54 -14.46
#